data_AF-A0A2N2VST2-F1
#
_entry.id   AF-A0A2N2VST2-F1
#
_cell.length_a   1.000
_cell.length_b   1.000
_cell.length_c   1.000
_cell.angle_alpha   90.00
_cell.angle_beta   90.00
_cell.angle_gamma   90.00
#
_symmetry.space_group_name_H-M   'P 1'
#
loop_
_entity.id
_entity.type
_entity.pdbx_description
1 polymer ?
#
loop_
_entity_poly.entity_id
_entity_poly.type
_entity_poly.pdbx_seq_one_letter_code
_entity_poly.pdbx_strand_id
1 'polypeptide(L)'
;AAAVLIFASAWMLNDFSRERNHPDGTAGSHSSGSNMALNELSDAEAYYTSQISSRQAELSAYAKQHPEIMEDLKKEFLEMDKKKAELKKDLAQSHADEKVIEAIILSYRVKLGILEEMLGEFRKTNGEEPDAKQTNL
;
A
#
# COMPACT_ATOMS: atom_id res chain seq x y z
N ALA A 1 3.09 -19.04 7.83
CA ALA A 1 3.02 -17.63 8.26
C ALA A 1 1.61 -17.32 8.76
N ALA A 2 1.35 -17.45 10.07
CA ALA A 2 0.07 -17.08 10.68
C ALA A 2 0.11 -15.73 11.41
N ALA A 3 1.31 -15.21 11.69
CA ALA A 3 1.51 -13.96 12.44
C ALA A 3 1.23 -12.70 11.61
N VAL A 4 1.45 -12.73 10.29
CA VAL A 4 1.27 -11.56 9.39
C VAL A 4 -0.22 -11.22 9.19
N LEU A 5 -1.10 -12.22 9.17
CA LEU A 5 -2.55 -12.05 9.02
C LEU A 5 -3.22 -11.41 10.24
N ILE A 6 -2.64 -11.58 11.43
CA ILE A 6 -3.18 -11.04 12.69
C ILE A 6 -2.88 -9.53 12.81
N PHE A 7 -1.75 -9.05 12.27
CA PHE A 7 -1.41 -7.63 12.33
C PHE A 7 -2.21 -6.76 11.35
N ALA A 8 -2.43 -7.22 10.11
CA ALA A 8 -3.20 -6.45 9.13
C ALA A 8 -4.69 -6.31 9.51
N SER A 9 -5.27 -7.34 10.13
CA SER A 9 -6.68 -7.33 10.57
C SER A 9 -6.91 -6.52 11.85
N ALA A 10 -5.94 -6.49 12.77
CA ALA A 10 -6.01 -5.67 13.99
C ALA A 10 -5.98 -4.15 13.70
N TRP A 11 -5.25 -3.72 12.67
CA TRP A 11 -5.17 -2.31 12.29
C TRP A 11 -6.48 -1.82 11.63
N MET A 12 -7.09 -2.64 10.76
CA MET A 12 -8.37 -2.31 10.10
C MET A 12 -9.56 -2.24 11.05
N LEU A 13 -9.60 -3.06 12.10
CA LEU A 13 -10.72 -3.06 13.05
C LEU A 13 -10.62 -1.94 14.10
N ASN A 14 -9.40 -1.46 14.40
CA ASN A 14 -9.18 -0.37 15.36
C ASN A 14 -9.60 1.02 14.82
N ASP A 15 -9.53 1.23 13.51
CA ASP A 15 -9.91 2.51 12.87
C ASP A 15 -11.44 2.69 12.75
N PHE A 16 -12.17 1.61 12.46
CA PHE A 16 -13.62 1.68 12.21
C PHE A 16 -14.49 2.03 13.45
N SER A 17 -13.94 1.92 14.66
CA SER A 17 -14.71 2.10 15.91
C SER A 17 -14.48 3.44 16.63
N ARG A 18 -13.64 4.32 16.10
CA ARG A 18 -13.43 5.68 16.62
C ARG A 18 -13.84 6.70 15.56
N GLU A 19 -15.14 6.97 15.45
CA GLU A 19 -15.70 8.33 15.31
C GLU A 19 -17.24 8.23 15.11
N ARG A 20 -17.98 7.84 16.15
CA ARG A 20 -19.45 7.81 16.15
C ARG A 20 -20.07 8.98 16.93
N ASN A 21 -19.42 10.14 16.99
CA ASN A 21 -20.02 11.35 17.55
C ASN A 21 -19.25 12.62 17.14
N HIS A 22 -19.56 13.20 15.97
CA HIS A 22 -19.39 14.64 15.77
C HIS A 22 -20.52 15.16 14.86
N PRO A 23 -21.50 15.90 15.40
CA PRO A 23 -22.44 16.67 14.60
C PRO A 23 -21.79 18.05 14.36
N ASP A 24 -21.43 18.35 13.13
CA ASP A 24 -21.40 19.76 12.74
C ASP A 24 -21.86 19.93 11.29
N GLY A 25 -22.84 20.83 11.14
CA GLY A 25 -23.38 21.25 9.88
C GLY A 25 -22.69 22.53 9.45
N THR A 26 -21.95 22.48 8.35
CA THR A 26 -21.62 23.69 7.58
C THR A 26 -21.63 23.36 6.09
N ALA A 27 -22.66 23.86 5.41
CA ALA A 27 -22.68 23.98 3.96
C ALA A 27 -21.73 25.11 3.54
N GLY A 28 -20.66 24.77 2.81
CA GLY A 28 -19.76 25.75 2.19
C GLY A 28 -18.41 25.15 1.77
N SER A 29 -18.22 24.97 0.46
CA SER A 29 -16.93 24.69 -0.21
C SER A 29 -16.29 23.30 -0.04
N HIS A 30 -16.90 22.24 -0.60
CA HIS A 30 -16.28 20.90 -0.73
C HIS A 30 -15.47 20.69 -2.03
N SER A 31 -15.46 21.65 -2.97
CA SER A 31 -14.87 21.41 -4.30
C SER A 31 -13.34 21.52 -4.34
N SER A 32 -12.69 22.34 -3.51
CA SER A 32 -11.23 22.48 -3.53
C SER A 32 -10.49 21.31 -2.87
N GLY A 33 -11.00 20.79 -1.75
CA GLY A 33 -10.38 19.64 -1.06
C GLY A 33 -10.44 18.36 -1.88
N SER A 34 -11.60 18.08 -2.49
CA SER A 34 -11.81 16.91 -3.34
C SER A 34 -10.87 16.87 -4.56
N ASN A 35 -10.63 18.01 -5.23
CA ASN A 35 -9.69 18.07 -6.35
C ASN A 35 -8.24 17.85 -5.91
N MET A 36 -7.85 18.32 -4.73
CA MET A 36 -6.50 18.10 -4.20
C MET A 36 -6.27 16.62 -3.87
N ALA A 37 -7.24 15.97 -3.22
CA ALA A 37 -7.17 14.54 -2.91
C ALA A 37 -7.14 13.66 -4.18
N LEU A 38 -7.89 14.02 -5.22
CA LEU A 38 -7.83 13.31 -6.51
C LEU A 38 -6.48 13.47 -7.21
N ASN A 39 -5.85 14.64 -7.11
CA ASN A 39 -4.51 14.84 -7.63
C ASN A 39 -3.49 14.02 -6.85
N GLU A 40 -3.57 14.00 -5.51
CA GLU A 40 -2.74 13.15 -4.67
C GLU A 40 -2.89 11.67 -5.06
N LEU A 41 -4.12 11.20 -5.29
CA LEU A 41 -4.37 9.85 -5.76
C LEU A 41 -3.65 9.56 -7.08
N SER A 42 -3.76 10.45 -8.07
CA SER A 42 -3.10 10.28 -9.37
C SER A 42 -1.58 10.21 -9.23
N ASP A 43 -0.99 11.10 -8.43
CA ASP A 43 0.47 11.14 -8.20
C ASP A 43 0.94 9.89 -7.47
N ALA A 44 0.19 9.46 -6.45
CA ALA A 44 0.45 8.23 -5.71
C ALA A 44 0.35 7.00 -6.62
N GLU A 45 -0.67 6.91 -7.47
CA GLU A 45 -0.84 5.80 -8.41
C GLU A 45 0.35 5.69 -9.36
N ALA A 46 0.79 6.79 -9.95
CA ALA A 46 1.95 6.82 -10.83
C ALA A 46 3.23 6.40 -10.10
N TYR A 47 3.49 7.01 -8.94
CA TYR A 47 4.68 6.76 -8.14
C TYR A 47 4.74 5.30 -7.65
N TYR A 48 3.72 4.84 -6.93
CA TYR A 48 3.74 3.52 -6.34
C TYR A 48 3.67 2.40 -7.37
N THR A 49 2.94 2.58 -8.49
CA THR A 49 2.93 1.57 -9.56
C THR A 49 4.32 1.37 -10.15
N SER A 50 5.08 2.45 -10.34
CA SER A 50 6.48 2.37 -10.80
C SER A 50 7.37 1.65 -9.77
N GLN A 51 7.29 2.02 -8.50
CA GLN A 51 8.08 1.39 -7.43
C GLN A 51 7.75 -0.11 -7.28
N ILE A 52 6.46 -0.46 -7.23
CA ILE A 52 6.00 -1.85 -7.15
C ILE A 52 6.51 -2.67 -8.32
N SER A 53 6.39 -2.15 -9.55
CA SER A 53 6.87 -2.85 -10.75
C SER A 53 8.38 -3.09 -10.69
N SER A 54 9.14 -2.09 -10.25
CA SER A 54 10.59 -2.19 -10.07
C SER A 54 10.97 -3.25 -9.02
N ARG A 55 10.34 -3.22 -7.84
CA ARG A 55 10.64 -4.19 -6.76
C ARG A 55 10.17 -5.60 -7.11
N GLN A 56 9.07 -5.76 -7.83
CA GLN A 56 8.63 -7.07 -8.34
C GLN A 56 9.63 -7.65 -9.34
N ALA A 57 10.19 -6.83 -10.24
CA ALA A 57 11.21 -7.28 -11.17
C ALA A 57 12.50 -7.69 -10.45
N GLU A 58 12.92 -6.91 -9.46
CA GLU A 58 14.07 -7.22 -8.61
C GLU A 58 13.85 -8.53 -7.83
N LEU A 59 12.71 -8.67 -7.15
CA LEU A 59 12.36 -9.87 -6.39
C LEU A 59 12.27 -11.10 -7.29
N SER A 60 11.73 -10.95 -8.51
CA SER A 60 11.67 -12.03 -9.49
C SER A 60 13.06 -12.49 -9.95
N ALA A 61 14.06 -11.61 -9.97
CA ALA A 61 15.42 -11.99 -10.31
C ALA A 61 16.06 -12.83 -9.19
N TYR A 62 15.77 -12.51 -7.93
CA TYR A 62 16.24 -13.27 -6.76
C TYR A 62 15.50 -14.60 -6.59
N ALA A 63 14.18 -14.61 -6.78
CA ALA A 63 13.34 -15.79 -6.61
C ALA A 63 13.45 -16.83 -7.75
N LYS A 64 14.44 -16.71 -8.65
CA LYS A 64 14.66 -17.71 -9.73
C LYS A 64 14.87 -19.13 -9.20
N GLN A 65 15.46 -19.26 -8.01
CA GLN A 65 15.68 -20.55 -7.36
C GLN A 65 14.47 -21.03 -6.54
N HIS A 66 13.54 -20.12 -6.24
CA HIS A 66 12.36 -20.33 -5.38
C HIS A 66 11.10 -19.70 -6.02
N PRO A 67 10.65 -20.18 -7.18
CA PRO A 67 9.51 -19.61 -7.90
C PRO A 67 8.21 -19.60 -7.10
N GLU A 68 8.05 -20.51 -6.14
CA GLU A 68 6.92 -20.60 -5.23
C GLU A 68 6.65 -19.28 -4.48
N ILE A 69 7.72 -18.55 -4.15
CA ILE A 69 7.64 -17.26 -3.44
C ILE A 69 6.93 -16.22 -4.31
N MET A 70 7.22 -16.21 -5.61
CA MET A 70 6.57 -15.30 -6.56
C MET A 70 5.13 -15.71 -6.85
N GLU A 71 4.81 -17.00 -6.85
CA GLU A 71 3.44 -17.47 -7.04
C GLU A 71 2.54 -17.07 -5.87
N ASP A 72 2.99 -17.28 -4.64
CA ASP A 72 2.22 -16.93 -3.45
C ASP A 72 2.05 -15.42 -3.31
N LEU A 73 3.09 -14.65 -3.59
CA LEU A 73 3.01 -13.19 -3.63
C LEU A 73 2.00 -12.69 -4.68
N LYS A 74 1.99 -13.29 -5.88
CA LYS A 74 1.02 -12.95 -6.92
C LYS A 74 -0.42 -13.22 -6.49
N LYS A 75 -0.68 -14.33 -5.79
CA LYS A 75 -2.01 -14.65 -5.27
C LYS A 75 -2.46 -13.60 -4.24
N GLU A 76 -1.60 -13.26 -3.29
CA GLU A 76 -1.89 -12.24 -2.27
C GLU A 76 -2.18 -10.88 -2.94
N PHE A 77 -1.32 -10.47 -3.87
CA PHE A 77 -1.47 -9.20 -4.57
C PHE A 77 -2.72 -9.14 -5.45
N LEU A 78 -3.14 -10.27 -6.02
CA LEU A 78 -4.38 -10.36 -6.77
C LEU A 78 -5.59 -10.07 -5.87
N GLU A 79 -5.62 -10.61 -4.65
CA GLU A 79 -6.69 -10.33 -3.69
C GLU A 79 -6.69 -8.87 -3.23
N MET A 80 -5.51 -8.28 -2.98
CA MET A 80 -5.39 -6.85 -2.69
C MET A 80 -5.89 -5.98 -3.85
N ASP A 81 -5.52 -6.33 -5.09
CA ASP A 81 -5.91 -5.58 -6.28
C ASP A 81 -7.42 -5.66 -6.54
N LYS A 82 -8.08 -6.78 -6.22
CA LYS A 82 -9.55 -6.89 -6.25
C LYS A 82 -10.23 -5.92 -5.28
N LYS A 83 -9.81 -5.91 -4.01
CA LYS A 83 -10.36 -4.98 -2.99
C LYS A 83 -10.13 -3.52 -3.37
N LYS A 84 -8.94 -3.20 -3.89
CA LYS A 84 -8.64 -1.85 -4.41
C LYS A 84 -9.54 -1.47 -5.58
N ALA A 85 -9.84 -2.41 -6.49
CA ALA A 85 -10.74 -2.15 -7.62
C ALA A 85 -12.18 -1.85 -7.15
N GLU A 86 -12.64 -2.51 -6.09
CA GLU A 86 -13.92 -2.18 -5.44
C GLU A 86 -13.89 -0.76 -4.87
N LEU A 87 -12.85 -0.37 -4.14
CA LEU A 87 -12.69 1.00 -3.64
C LEU A 87 -12.68 2.04 -4.77
N LYS A 88 -12.01 1.77 -5.89
CA LYS A 88 -12.04 2.67 -7.06
C LYS A 88 -13.45 2.81 -7.65
N LYS A 89 -14.24 1.74 -7.65
CA LYS A 89 -15.64 1.79 -8.08
C LYS A 89 -16.48 2.64 -7.13
N ASP A 90 -16.30 2.47 -5.82
CA ASP A 90 -17.00 3.26 -4.81
C ASP A 90 -16.60 4.75 -4.88
N LEU A 91 -15.34 5.05 -5.16
CA LEU A 91 -14.84 6.41 -5.36
C LEU A 91 -15.55 7.12 -6.52
N ALA A 92 -15.74 6.41 -7.63
CA ALA A 92 -16.44 6.94 -8.80
C ALA A 92 -17.91 7.27 -8.52
N GLN A 93 -18.51 6.66 -7.50
CA GLN A 93 -19.91 6.84 -7.10
C GLN A 93 -20.08 7.86 -5.96
N SER A 94 -19.03 8.17 -5.20
CA SER A 94 -19.11 8.89 -3.92
C SER A 94 -18.64 10.36 -3.96
N HIS A 95 -18.50 10.97 -5.15
CA HIS A 95 -18.00 12.35 -5.30
C HIS A 95 -16.60 12.57 -4.69
N ALA A 96 -15.71 11.59 -4.86
CA ALA A 96 -14.32 11.66 -4.39
C ALA A 96 -14.20 11.85 -2.87
N ASP A 97 -14.78 10.88 -2.13
CA ASP A 97 -14.60 10.73 -0.69
C ASP A 97 -13.12 10.50 -0.36
N GLU A 98 -12.55 11.42 0.41
CA GLU A 98 -11.14 11.43 0.84
C GLU A 98 -10.74 10.14 1.55
N LYS A 99 -11.64 9.53 2.33
CA LYS A 99 -11.36 8.25 3.03
C LYS A 99 -11.17 7.10 2.04
N VAL A 100 -11.93 7.11 0.95
CA VAL A 100 -11.81 6.10 -0.11
C VAL A 100 -10.49 6.29 -0.86
N ILE A 101 -10.09 7.55 -1.11
CA ILE A 101 -8.80 7.89 -1.71
C ILE A 101 -7.64 7.41 -0.84
N GLU A 102 -7.66 7.71 0.46
CA GLU A 102 -6.64 7.27 1.41
C GLU A 102 -6.53 5.75 1.45
N ALA A 103 -7.66 5.03 1.45
CA ALA A 103 -7.67 3.57 1.42
C ALA A 103 -7.04 3.00 0.14
N ILE A 104 -7.28 3.64 -1.02
CA ILE A 104 -6.64 3.26 -2.28
C ILE A 104 -5.12 3.49 -2.19
N ILE A 105 -4.68 4.67 -1.73
CA ILE A 105 -3.24 4.98 -1.58
C ILE A 105 -2.59 4.01 -0.59
N LEU A 106 -3.24 3.69 0.51
CA LEU A 106 -2.77 2.72 1.50
C LEU A 106 -2.58 1.33 0.88
N SER A 107 -3.49 0.90 0.00
CA SER A 107 -3.33 -0.40 -0.68
C SER A 107 -2.02 -0.49 -1.49
N TYR A 108 -1.62 0.61 -2.13
CA TYR A 108 -0.34 0.70 -2.83
C TYR A 108 0.85 0.69 -1.87
N ARG A 109 0.78 1.47 -0.77
CA ARG A 109 1.82 1.53 0.26
C ARG A 109 2.08 0.16 0.89
N VAL A 110 1.03 -0.58 1.22
CA VAL A 110 1.13 -1.94 1.78
C VAL A 110 1.79 -2.88 0.78
N LYS A 111 1.37 -2.84 -0.50
CA LYS A 111 1.95 -3.69 -1.55
C LYS A 111 3.45 -3.42 -1.74
N LEU A 112 3.85 -2.15 -1.70
CA LEU A 112 5.26 -1.77 -1.76
C LEU A 112 6.02 -2.23 -0.50
N GLY A 113 5.45 -2.03 0.70
CA GLY A 113 6.07 -2.43 1.96
C GLY A 113 6.35 -3.93 2.04
N ILE A 114 5.41 -4.78 1.58
CA ILE A 114 5.61 -6.23 1.49
C ILE A 114 6.80 -6.57 0.60
N LEU A 115 6.91 -5.92 -0.57
CA LEU A 115 8.03 -6.14 -1.49
C LEU A 115 9.38 -5.74 -0.88
N GLU A 116 9.41 -4.60 -0.20
CA GLU A 116 10.61 -4.09 0.45
C GLU A 116 11.05 -4.96 1.64
N GLU A 117 10.09 -5.47 2.42
CA GLU A 117 10.35 -6.41 3.50
C GLU A 117 10.96 -7.71 2.97
N MET A 118 10.33 -8.32 1.96
CA MET A 118 10.83 -9.55 1.32
C MET A 118 12.24 -9.34 0.73
N LEU A 119 12.44 -8.27 -0.05
CA LEU A 119 13.76 -7.95 -0.59
C LEU A 119 14.81 -7.70 0.51
N GLY A 120 14.39 -7.07 1.60
CA GLY A 120 15.24 -6.85 2.77
C GLY A 120 15.69 -8.16 3.42
N GLU A 121 14.80 -9.15 3.54
CA GLU A 121 15.14 -10.49 4.00
C GLU A 121 16.14 -11.18 3.06
N PHE A 122 15.90 -11.13 1.73
CA PHE A 122 16.81 -11.73 0.76
C PHE A 122 18.22 -11.13 0.79
N ARG A 123 18.33 -9.80 0.87
CA ARG A 123 19.64 -9.10 0.93
C ARG A 123 20.42 -9.49 2.18
N LYS A 124 19.75 -9.59 3.34
CA LYS A 124 20.36 -10.06 4.59
C LYS A 124 20.86 -11.50 4.49
N THR A 125 20.11 -12.39 3.84
CA THR A 125 20.54 -13.79 3.67
C THR A 125 21.69 -13.97 2.68
N ASN A 126 21.84 -13.06 1.72
CA ASN A 126 22.89 -13.11 0.70
C ASN A 126 24.14 -12.28 1.04
N GLY A 127 24.22 -11.71 2.25
CA GLY A 127 25.42 -11.01 2.73
C GLY A 127 25.63 -9.60 2.17
N GLU A 128 24.61 -9.00 1.55
CA GLU A 128 24.64 -7.56 1.26
C GLU A 128 24.25 -6.81 2.54
N GLU A 129 25.25 -6.52 3.39
CA GLU A 129 25.07 -5.52 4.44
C GLU A 129 24.68 -4.19 3.79
N PRO A 130 23.63 -3.50 4.29
CA PRO A 130 23.42 -2.12 3.89
C PRO A 130 24.62 -1.33 4.38
N ASP A 131 25.28 -0.63 3.47
CA ASP A 131 26.37 0.33 3.71
C ASP A 131 25.98 1.26 4.86
N ALA A 132 26.32 0.85 6.07
CA ALA A 132 26.30 1.68 7.25
C ALA A 132 27.39 2.70 7.00
N LYS A 133 26.97 3.91 6.57
CA LYS A 133 27.83 5.09 6.45
C LYS A 133 28.73 5.20 7.67
N GLN A 134 29.94 4.66 7.53
CA GLN A 134 31.11 5.13 8.20
C GLN A 134 31.55 6.39 7.46
N THR A 135 31.14 7.54 7.98
CA THR A 135 32.00 8.71 7.86
C THR A 135 32.14 9.31 9.24
N ASN A 136 33.21 8.87 9.89
CA ASN A 136 33.98 9.70 10.81
C ASN A 136 34.06 11.13 10.26
N LEU A 137 33.75 12.11 11.09
CA LEU A 137 34.61 13.25 11.38
C LEU A 137 34.21 13.83 12.75
#